data_AF-A0AAD1BDW2-F1
#
_entry.id   AF-A0AAD1BDW2-F1
#
_cell.length_a   1.000
_cell.length_b   1.000
_cell.length_c   1.000
_cell.angle_alpha   90.00
_cell.angle_beta   90.00
_cell.angle_gamma   90.00
#
_symmetry.space_group_name_H-M   'P 1'
#
loop_
_entity.id
_entity.type
_entity.pdbx_description
1 polymer ?
#
loop_
_entity_poly.entity_id
_entity_poly.type
_entity_poly.pdbx_seq_one_letter_code
_entity_poly.pdbx_strand_id
1 'polypeptide(L)'
;MTNNNRPIAQGGFMYDPINSLNDISTGIPQEIIVKREAVKASFDTTNSADAYGLWSGSAKQADGYYAAPFSTLRAVTTNLQTKHYYENSAFGNVAATINTGSPSSNFSSIWGIQARFMAFANAQVVLMDRLQFPMSANSLSMVPLDYVRRSIEW
;
A
#
# COMPACT_ATOMS: atom_id res chain seq x y z
N MET A 1 -8.10 14.30 -13.86
CA MET A 1 -6.95 15.18 -14.18
C MET A 1 -6.08 15.26 -12.94
N THR A 2 -4.86 14.73 -13.00
CA THR A 2 -3.87 14.80 -11.92
C THR A 2 -3.39 16.24 -11.78
N ASN A 3 -3.51 16.83 -10.60
CA ASN A 3 -3.05 18.19 -10.33
C ASN A 3 -1.51 18.21 -10.34
N ASN A 4 -0.92 18.78 -11.39
CA ASN A 4 0.54 18.92 -11.58
C ASN A 4 1.16 20.12 -10.84
N ASN A 5 0.41 20.85 -10.00
CA ASN A 5 0.91 22.08 -9.36
C ASN A 5 1.45 21.90 -7.94
N ARG A 6 1.86 20.69 -7.52
CA ARG A 6 2.60 20.54 -6.26
C ARG A 6 4.11 20.56 -6.56
N PRO A 7 4.85 21.56 -6.06
CA PRO A 7 6.30 21.52 -6.14
C PRO A 7 6.77 20.29 -5.35
N ILE A 8 7.33 19.30 -6.04
CA ILE A 8 8.08 18.22 -5.40
C ILE A 8 9.38 18.88 -4.95
N ALA A 9 9.39 19.42 -3.74
CA ALA A 9 10.62 19.90 -3.12
C ALA A 9 11.53 18.68 -2.91
N GLN A 10 12.57 18.56 -3.73
CA GLN A 10 13.63 17.58 -3.52
C GLN A 10 14.30 17.91 -2.17
N GLY A 11 14.14 17.02 -1.18
CA GLY A 11 14.83 17.11 0.10
C GLY A 11 13.97 17.34 1.35
N GLY A 12 12.64 17.41 1.24
CA GLY A 12 11.76 17.47 2.41
C GLY A 12 11.68 16.12 3.14
N PHE A 13 11.99 16.10 4.44
CA PHE A 13 11.72 14.95 5.30
C PHE A 13 10.19 14.78 5.49
N MET A 14 9.72 13.58 5.87
CA MET A 14 8.30 13.31 6.16
C MET A 14 7.73 14.24 7.25
N TYR A 15 8.61 14.89 8.02
CA TYR A 15 8.29 15.97 8.96
C TYR A 15 8.89 17.28 8.46
N ASP A 16 8.26 17.87 7.43
CA ASP A 16 8.56 19.23 6.99
C ASP A 16 7.41 20.13 7.44
N PRO A 17 7.51 20.86 8.56
CA PRO A 17 6.40 21.67 9.07
C PRO A 17 6.01 22.83 8.14
N ILE A 18 6.83 23.17 7.14
CA ILE A 18 6.58 24.26 6.19
C ILE A 18 5.86 23.74 4.93
N ASN A 19 6.23 22.56 4.44
CA ASN A 19 5.68 22.00 3.19
C ASN A 19 4.76 20.79 3.38
N SER A 20 4.64 20.27 4.61
CA SER A 20 3.74 19.16 4.90
C SER A 20 2.30 19.65 4.98
N LEU A 21 1.40 18.80 4.47
CA LEU A 21 -0.03 19.06 4.56
C LEU A 21 -0.47 19.05 6.03
N ASN A 22 -1.02 20.17 6.47
CA ASN A 22 -1.75 20.32 7.72
C ASN A 22 -3.23 20.66 7.43
N ASP A 23 -4.07 20.58 8.47
CA ASP A 23 -5.51 20.81 8.37
C ASP A 23 -5.84 22.19 7.77
N ILE A 24 -5.05 23.22 8.09
CA ILE A 24 -5.20 24.58 7.55
C ILE A 24 -4.86 24.60 6.05
N SER A 25 -3.74 23.99 5.65
CA SER A 25 -3.26 23.95 4.26
C SER A 25 -4.11 23.08 3.32
N THR A 26 -4.88 22.15 3.90
CA THR A 26 -5.73 21.22 3.14
C THR A 26 -7.16 21.74 2.98
N GLY A 27 -7.55 22.78 3.74
CA GLY A 27 -8.89 23.34 3.70
C GLY A 27 -9.96 22.37 4.19
N ILE A 28 -9.60 21.40 5.02
CA ILE A 28 -10.56 20.43 5.57
C ILE A 28 -11.51 21.18 6.53
N PRO A 29 -12.84 21.09 6.35
CA PRO A 29 -13.79 21.75 7.24
C PRO A 29 -13.62 21.33 8.70
N GLN A 30 -13.78 22.26 9.63
CA GLN A 30 -13.60 22.01 11.08
C GLN A 30 -14.46 20.85 11.59
N GLU A 31 -15.68 20.70 11.06
CA GLU A 31 -16.58 19.59 11.38
C GLU A 31 -16.01 18.21 10.99
N ILE A 32 -15.25 18.13 9.90
CA ILE A 32 -14.59 16.90 9.45
C ILE A 32 -13.38 16.59 10.32
N ILE A 33 -12.61 17.63 10.70
CA ILE A 33 -11.49 17.49 11.64
C ILE A 33 -12.01 16.92 12.97
N VAL A 34 -13.06 17.51 13.54
CA VAL A 34 -13.65 17.02 14.80
C VAL A 34 -14.07 15.55 14.71
N LYS A 35 -14.72 15.15 13.61
CA LYS A 35 -15.10 13.74 13.37
C LYS A 35 -13.89 12.81 13.25
N ARG A 36 -12.82 13.25 12.56
CA ARG A 36 -11.56 12.49 12.45
C ARG A 36 -10.90 12.29 13.82
N GLU A 37 -10.84 13.33 14.63
CA GLU A 37 -10.24 13.28 15.96
C GLU A 37 -11.02 12.37 16.92
N ALA A 38 -12.35 12.28 16.75
CA ALA A 38 -13.21 11.42 17.55
C ALA A 38 -12.99 9.92 17.31
N VAL A 39 -12.45 9.51 16.15
CA VAL A 39 -12.23 8.09 15.79
C VAL A 39 -10.79 7.62 16.02
N LYS A 40 -9.98 8.36 16.81
CA LYS A 40 -8.56 8.04 17.06
C LYS A 40 -8.34 6.83 17.98
N ALA A 41 -9.36 6.38 18.70
CA ALA A 41 -9.26 5.17 19.53
C ALA A 41 -9.10 3.92 18.64
N SER A 42 -8.28 2.95 19.07
CA SER A 42 -7.91 1.78 18.25
C SER A 42 -9.11 1.02 17.67
N PHE A 43 -10.17 0.85 18.45
CA PHE A 43 -11.41 0.22 17.99
C PHE A 43 -12.09 0.99 16.85
N ASP A 44 -12.22 2.32 17.00
CA ASP A 44 -12.86 3.18 16.00
C ASP A 44 -11.99 3.35 14.74
N THR A 45 -10.66 3.28 14.88
CA THR A 45 -9.75 3.31 13.73
C THR A 45 -9.91 2.09 12.82
N THR A 46 -10.08 0.90 13.39
CA THR A 46 -10.32 -0.32 12.59
C THR A 46 -11.69 -0.27 11.91
N ASN A 47 -12.75 0.07 12.64
CA ASN A 47 -14.10 0.14 12.10
C ASN A 47 -14.23 1.17 10.97
N SER A 48 -13.56 2.32 11.09
CA SER A 48 -13.57 3.35 10.05
C SER A 48 -12.79 2.91 8.80
N ALA A 49 -11.68 2.16 8.96
CA ALA A 49 -10.96 1.56 7.84
C ALA A 49 -11.82 0.51 7.11
N ASP A 50 -12.50 -0.36 7.84
CA ASP A 50 -13.38 -1.38 7.29
C ASP A 50 -14.59 -0.77 6.58
N ALA A 51 -15.21 0.24 7.20
CA ALA A 51 -16.31 1.00 6.60
C ALA A 51 -15.88 1.66 5.29
N TYR A 52 -14.68 2.26 5.24
CA TYR A 52 -14.15 2.85 4.01
C TYR A 52 -13.86 1.79 2.93
N GLY A 53 -13.29 0.64 3.31
CA GLY A 53 -13.03 -0.46 2.39
C GLY A 53 -14.31 -1.02 1.75
N LEU A 54 -15.38 -1.12 2.54
CA LEU A 54 -16.70 -1.53 2.05
C LEU A 54 -17.34 -0.45 1.17
N TRP A 55 -17.33 0.81 1.62
CA TRP A 55 -17.94 1.93 0.90
C TRP A 55 -17.28 2.22 -0.44
N SER A 56 -15.95 2.21 -0.50
CA SER A 56 -15.19 2.40 -1.73
C SER A 56 -15.35 1.24 -2.72
N GLY A 57 -15.87 0.09 -2.27
CA GLY A 57 -15.96 -1.12 -3.07
C GLY A 57 -14.61 -1.78 -3.34
N SER A 58 -13.54 -1.37 -2.64
CA SER A 58 -12.20 -1.94 -2.80
C SER A 58 -12.18 -3.44 -2.48
N ALA A 59 -12.98 -3.87 -1.50
CA ALA A 59 -13.10 -5.27 -1.11
C ALA A 59 -13.51 -6.20 -2.26
N LYS A 60 -14.36 -5.73 -3.20
CA LYS A 60 -14.81 -6.51 -4.37
C LYS A 60 -13.66 -6.91 -5.30
N GLN A 61 -12.55 -6.14 -5.28
CA GLN A 61 -11.38 -6.45 -6.10
C GLN A 61 -10.56 -7.61 -5.53
N ALA A 62 -10.71 -7.91 -4.23
CA ALA A 62 -9.99 -9.00 -3.59
C ALA A 62 -10.42 -10.38 -4.12
N ASP A 63 -11.67 -10.53 -4.55
CA ASP A 63 -12.19 -11.77 -5.13
C ASP A 63 -11.40 -12.20 -6.38
N GLY A 64 -10.81 -11.25 -7.10
CA GLY A 64 -9.94 -11.52 -8.24
C GLY A 64 -8.70 -12.36 -7.89
N TYR A 65 -8.32 -12.42 -6.60
CA TYR A 65 -7.19 -13.22 -6.14
C TYR A 65 -7.42 -14.72 -6.37
N TYR A 66 -8.67 -15.19 -6.26
CA TYR A 66 -8.99 -16.60 -6.51
C TYR A 66 -8.83 -16.98 -7.98
N ALA A 67 -9.05 -16.04 -8.90
CA ALA A 67 -8.87 -16.26 -10.33
C ALA A 67 -7.39 -16.12 -10.76
N ALA A 68 -6.64 -15.21 -10.13
CA ALA A 68 -5.24 -14.92 -10.46
C ALA A 68 -4.40 -14.69 -9.18
N PRO A 69 -4.05 -15.75 -8.43
CA PRO A 69 -3.31 -15.63 -7.17
C PRO A 69 -1.82 -15.31 -7.37
N PHE A 70 -1.33 -15.47 -8.61
CA PHE A 70 0.09 -15.33 -8.92
C PHE A 70 0.54 -13.88 -8.80
N SER A 71 1.77 -13.71 -8.31
CA SER A 71 2.45 -12.42 -8.28
C SER A 71 3.53 -12.37 -9.35
N THR A 72 3.92 -11.17 -9.76
CA THR A 72 5.07 -10.94 -10.65
C THR A 72 6.19 -10.30 -9.85
N LEU A 73 7.39 -10.89 -9.88
CA LEU A 73 8.58 -10.29 -9.28
C LEU A 73 8.96 -9.03 -10.05
N ARG A 74 9.15 -7.93 -9.31
CA ARG A 74 9.62 -6.65 -9.81
C ARG A 74 10.81 -6.16 -9.00
N ALA A 75 11.56 -5.26 -9.61
CA ALA A 75 12.68 -4.58 -8.97
C ALA A 75 12.53 -3.06 -9.12
N VAL A 76 12.94 -2.31 -8.11
CA VAL A 76 13.06 -0.86 -8.13
C VAL A 76 14.46 -0.48 -7.68
N THR A 77 15.18 0.28 -8.50
CA THR A 77 16.49 0.82 -8.13
C THR A 77 16.28 2.08 -7.31
N THR A 78 16.72 2.04 -6.05
CA THR A 78 16.73 3.22 -5.17
C THR A 78 18.11 3.87 -5.16
N ASN A 79 18.23 5.02 -4.52
CA ASN A 79 19.51 5.70 -4.28
C ASN A 79 20.49 4.88 -3.41
N LEU A 80 20.01 3.87 -2.67
CA LEU A 80 20.82 3.04 -1.80
C LEU A 80 21.08 1.65 -2.39
N GLN A 81 20.06 1.04 -3.00
CA GLN A 81 20.14 -0.34 -3.51
C GLN A 81 18.94 -0.68 -4.41
N THR A 82 19.08 -1.75 -5.19
CA THR A 82 17.93 -2.40 -5.82
C THR A 82 17.08 -3.09 -4.75
N LYS A 83 15.77 -2.89 -4.80
CA LYS A 83 14.78 -3.54 -3.93
C LYS A 83 13.79 -4.34 -4.76
N HIS A 84 13.37 -5.49 -4.24
CA HIS A 84 12.40 -6.36 -4.89
C HIS A 84 11.02 -6.26 -4.25
N TYR A 85 9.98 -6.39 -5.08
CA TYR A 85 8.59 -6.45 -4.63
C TYR A 85 7.77 -7.33 -5.56
N TYR A 86 6.59 -7.74 -5.10
CA TYR A 86 5.73 -8.72 -5.79
C TYR A 86 4.39 -8.09 -6.17
N GLU A 87 4.19 -7.85 -7.46
CA GLU A 87 2.94 -7.29 -7.97
C GLU A 87 1.88 -8.38 -8.10
N ASN A 88 0.79 -8.25 -7.35
CA ASN A 88 -0.42 -9.06 -7.52
C ASN A 88 -1.55 -8.16 -8.04
N SER A 89 -2.21 -8.56 -9.13
CA SER A 89 -3.22 -7.72 -9.78
C SER A 89 -4.46 -7.48 -8.91
N ALA A 90 -4.94 -8.51 -8.20
CA ALA A 90 -6.10 -8.39 -7.32
C ALA A 90 -5.82 -7.43 -6.16
N PHE A 91 -4.70 -7.62 -5.44
CA PHE A 91 -4.28 -6.71 -4.38
C PHE A 91 -3.99 -5.30 -4.92
N GLY A 92 -3.35 -5.20 -6.09
CA GLY A 92 -3.07 -3.92 -6.74
C GLY A 92 -4.35 -3.15 -7.05
N ASN A 93 -5.42 -3.82 -7.47
CA ASN A 93 -6.73 -3.21 -7.70
C ASN A 93 -7.40 -2.74 -6.40
N VAL A 94 -7.28 -3.50 -5.29
CA VAL A 94 -7.72 -3.06 -3.96
C VAL A 94 -6.99 -1.77 -3.57
N ALA A 95 -5.66 -1.78 -3.65
CA ALA A 95 -4.81 -0.64 -3.31
C ALA A 95 -5.07 0.58 -4.20
N ALA A 96 -5.30 0.37 -5.50
CA ALA A 96 -5.70 1.41 -6.43
C ALA A 96 -7.04 2.02 -6.04
N THR A 97 -8.04 1.21 -5.75
CA THR A 97 -9.38 1.68 -5.39
C THR A 97 -9.33 2.53 -4.13
N ILE A 98 -8.55 2.13 -3.12
CA ILE A 98 -8.33 2.91 -1.89
C ILE A 98 -7.67 4.26 -2.18
N ASN A 99 -6.75 4.32 -3.16
CA ASN A 99 -5.93 5.52 -3.38
C ASN A 99 -6.53 6.48 -4.41
N THR A 100 -7.27 5.97 -5.39
CA THR A 100 -7.77 6.74 -6.55
C THR A 100 -9.26 6.60 -6.78
N GLY A 101 -9.98 5.79 -5.98
CA GLY A 101 -11.42 5.57 -6.11
C GLY A 101 -11.83 4.57 -7.20
N SER A 102 -10.88 3.94 -7.89
CA SER A 102 -11.14 2.94 -8.94
C SER A 102 -9.99 1.93 -9.05
N PRO A 103 -10.23 0.72 -9.58
CA PRO A 103 -9.15 -0.19 -9.94
C PRO A 103 -8.26 0.42 -11.03
N SER A 104 -7.05 -0.11 -11.20
CA SER A 104 -6.07 0.38 -12.17
C SER A 104 -5.29 -0.78 -12.77
N SER A 105 -5.04 -0.75 -14.08
CA SER A 105 -4.09 -1.66 -14.74
C SER A 105 -2.66 -1.10 -14.76
N ASN A 106 -2.49 0.19 -14.41
CA ASN A 106 -1.19 0.83 -14.33
C ASN A 106 -0.88 1.17 -12.87
N PHE A 107 -0.27 0.23 -12.16
CA PHE A 107 0.08 0.43 -10.75
C PHE A 107 1.20 1.45 -10.55
N SER A 108 2.09 1.62 -11.53
CA SER A 108 3.25 2.53 -11.41
C SER A 108 2.88 4.01 -11.19
N SER A 109 1.65 4.41 -11.55
CA SER A 109 1.13 5.76 -11.32
C SER A 109 0.55 5.98 -9.91
N ILE A 110 0.45 4.92 -9.11
CA ILE A 110 -0.14 4.97 -7.78
C ILE A 110 0.97 5.19 -6.76
N TRP A 111 0.86 6.30 -6.03
CA TRP A 111 1.86 6.66 -5.04
C TRP A 111 1.94 5.63 -3.89
N GLY A 112 3.17 5.21 -3.57
CA GLY A 112 3.44 4.26 -2.50
C GLY A 112 3.02 2.81 -2.79
N ILE A 113 2.66 2.47 -4.04
CA ILE A 113 2.16 1.14 -4.37
C ILE A 113 3.18 0.01 -4.10
N GLN A 114 4.48 0.26 -4.32
CA GLN A 114 5.51 -0.75 -4.05
C GLN A 114 5.54 -1.13 -2.57
N ALA A 115 5.37 -0.17 -1.67
CA ALA A 115 5.31 -0.42 -0.23
C ALA A 115 4.09 -1.27 0.15
N ARG A 116 2.95 -1.03 -0.49
CA ARG A 116 1.72 -1.82 -0.29
C ARG A 116 1.92 -3.27 -0.77
N PHE A 117 2.57 -3.48 -1.92
CA PHE A 117 2.91 -4.82 -2.40
C PHE A 117 3.88 -5.55 -1.46
N MET A 118 4.89 -4.87 -0.92
CA MET A 118 5.78 -5.46 0.08
C MET A 118 5.04 -5.85 1.36
N ALA A 119 4.11 -5.02 1.83
CA ALA A 119 3.27 -5.35 2.98
C ALA A 119 2.38 -6.57 2.71
N PHE A 120 1.81 -6.68 1.51
CA PHE A 120 1.02 -7.84 1.11
C PHE A 120 1.86 -9.12 1.06
N ALA A 121 3.06 -9.08 0.47
CA ALA A 121 3.98 -10.21 0.44
C ALA A 121 4.38 -10.66 1.85
N ASN A 122 4.60 -9.72 2.78
CA ASN A 122 4.85 -10.05 4.19
C ASN A 122 3.64 -10.69 4.87
N ALA A 123 2.43 -10.15 4.63
CA ALA A 123 1.19 -10.71 5.19
C ALA A 123 0.95 -12.14 4.69
N GLN A 124 1.22 -12.39 3.40
CA GLN A 124 1.17 -13.71 2.81
C GLN A 124 2.06 -14.70 3.57
N VAL A 125 3.33 -14.35 3.84
CA VAL A 125 4.28 -15.21 4.60
C VAL A 125 3.76 -15.62 5.98
N VAL A 126 2.99 -14.74 6.62
CA VAL A 126 2.45 -14.99 7.97
C VAL A 126 1.13 -15.77 7.92
N LEU A 127 0.28 -15.49 6.94
CA LEU A 127 -1.12 -15.92 6.93
C LEU A 127 -1.41 -17.11 6.01
N MET A 128 -0.51 -17.45 5.09
CA MET A 128 -0.76 -18.48 4.08
C MET A 128 0.21 -19.66 4.21
N ASP A 129 -0.32 -20.88 4.08
CA ASP A 129 0.44 -22.12 4.29
C ASP A 129 1.34 -22.53 3.11
N ARG A 130 0.98 -22.14 1.87
CA ARG A 130 1.67 -22.58 0.65
C ARG A 130 1.89 -21.41 -0.31
N LEU A 131 3.00 -20.72 -0.11
CA LEU A 131 3.39 -19.58 -0.95
C LEU A 131 4.37 -19.98 -2.03
N GLN A 132 4.16 -19.41 -3.21
CA GLN A 132 5.05 -19.57 -4.35
C GLN A 132 5.43 -18.19 -4.87
N PHE A 133 6.46 -17.61 -4.26
CA PHE A 133 7.03 -16.35 -4.74
C PHE A 133 7.96 -16.65 -5.92
N PRO A 134 7.72 -16.06 -7.11
CA PRO A 134 8.65 -16.19 -8.21
C PRO A 134 10.00 -15.56 -7.88
N MET A 135 11.06 -16.26 -8.26
CA MET A 135 12.45 -15.83 -8.15
C MET A 135 13.04 -15.68 -9.56
N SER A 136 14.33 -15.34 -9.65
CA SER A 136 15.04 -15.37 -10.93
C SER A 136 15.05 -16.78 -11.54
N ALA A 137 15.10 -16.88 -12.87
CA ALA A 137 15.27 -18.13 -13.63
C ALA A 137 14.20 -19.20 -13.37
N ASN A 138 12.92 -18.83 -13.32
CA ASN A 138 11.77 -19.73 -13.13
C ASN A 138 11.76 -20.56 -11.84
N SER A 139 12.53 -20.16 -10.83
CA SER A 139 12.48 -20.78 -9.51
C SER A 139 11.39 -20.17 -8.64
N LEU A 140 10.89 -20.93 -7.66
CA LEU A 140 9.88 -20.50 -6.69
C LEU A 140 10.45 -20.61 -5.27
N SER A 141 10.01 -19.72 -4.39
CA SER A 141 10.39 -19.69 -2.99
C SER A 141 9.17 -19.59 -2.07
N MET A 142 9.29 -20.14 -0.86
CA MET A 142 8.28 -20.01 0.20
C MET A 142 8.29 -18.62 0.85
N VAL A 143 9.37 -17.85 0.65
CA VAL A 143 9.51 -16.48 1.15
C VAL A 143 9.90 -15.51 0.01
N PRO A 144 9.51 -14.23 0.08
CA PRO A 144 9.91 -13.21 -0.88
C PRO A 144 11.43 -13.09 -1.00
N LEU A 145 11.92 -12.68 -2.16
CA LEU A 145 13.31 -12.26 -2.33
C LEU A 145 13.66 -11.14 -1.34
N ASP A 146 14.86 -11.20 -0.77
CA ASP A 146 15.37 -10.30 0.27
C ASP A 146 14.58 -10.33 1.61
N TYR A 147 13.67 -11.30 1.80
CA TYR A 147 12.95 -11.44 3.06
C TYR A 147 13.89 -11.83 4.21
N VAL A 148 13.85 -11.02 5.26
CA VAL A 148 14.54 -11.30 6.52
C VAL A 148 13.52 -11.35 7.64
N ARG A 149 13.35 -12.52 8.24
CA ARG A 149 12.52 -12.67 9.44
C ARG A 149 13.19 -11.92 10.58
N ARG A 150 12.46 -10.99 11.22
CA ARG A 150 12.94 -10.37 12.45
C ARG A 150 12.85 -11.38 13.59
N SER A 151 13.96 -11.65 14.27
CA SER A 151 13.94 -12.30 15.58
C SER A 151 13.31 -11.33 16.58
N ILE A 152 12.46 -11.85 17.45
CA ILE A 152 12.07 -11.15 18.67
C ILE A 152 13.03 -11.69 19.72
N GLU A 153 14.02 -10.89 20.09
CA GLU A 153 14.79 -11.15 21.31
C GLU A 153 13.89 -10.75 22.48
N TRP A 154 13.59 -11.72 23.34
CA TRP A 154 12.79 -11.53 24.56
C TRP A 154 13.70 -11.20 25.74
#